data_AF-A0A1S8C5U1-F1
#
_entry.id   AF-A0A1S8C5U1-F1
#
_cell.length_a   1.000
_cell.length_b   1.000
_cell.length_c   1.000
_cell.angle_alpha   90.00
_cell.angle_beta   90.00
_cell.angle_gamma   90.00
#
_symmetry.space_group_name_H-M   'P 1'
#
loop_
_entity.id
_entity.type
_entity.pdbx_description
1 polymer ?
#
loop_
_entity_poly.entity_id
_entity_poly.type
_entity_poly.pdbx_seq_one_letter_code
_entity_poly.pdbx_strand_id
1 'polypeptide(L)'
;MDQAVFGGRTAEAGISLAVVTGDGEASAYLCDGRDVEAWLSGTVVGDRMELAGPGGSTLTGVVSGDVISGEVSTPEVATPFLARAAEEPAGVYRADIQVDGADARVGWAVLPDGSQVGILSLGGAQTPAPPLDLDDRTFRLNGELHKAERLVP
;
A
#
# COMPACT_ATOMS: atom_id res chain seq x y z
N MET A 1 -15.44 -12.39 6.58
CA MET A 1 -14.27 -12.95 5.85
C MET A 1 -13.09 -12.56 6.70
N ASP A 2 -12.25 -13.52 7.11
CA ASP A 2 -11.13 -13.21 7.99
C ASP A 2 -10.16 -12.25 7.30
N GLN A 3 -9.50 -11.41 8.09
CA GLN A 3 -8.54 -10.44 7.57
C GLN A 3 -7.34 -11.15 6.94
N ALA A 4 -6.91 -10.70 5.76
CA ALA A 4 -5.72 -11.23 5.09
C ALA A 4 -4.88 -10.10 4.52
N VAL A 5 -3.57 -10.34 4.43
CA VAL A 5 -2.62 -9.42 3.81
C VAL A 5 -1.94 -10.12 2.67
N PHE A 6 -1.72 -9.39 1.59
CA PHE A 6 -0.98 -9.83 0.43
C PHE A 6 0.09 -8.82 0.08
N GLY A 7 1.30 -9.29 -0.25
CA GLY A 7 2.40 -8.45 -0.72
C GLY A 7 2.95 -8.96 -2.03
N GLY A 8 3.34 -8.06 -2.91
CA GLY A 8 3.76 -8.42 -4.26
C GLY A 8 4.35 -7.28 -5.07
N ARG A 9 4.54 -7.56 -6.36
CA ARG A 9 5.07 -6.62 -7.34
C ARG A 9 4.34 -6.73 -8.67
N THR A 10 4.36 -5.64 -9.44
CA THR A 10 3.93 -5.67 -10.84
C THR A 10 4.99 -6.35 -11.71
N ALA A 11 4.56 -7.03 -12.77
CA ALA A 11 5.45 -7.88 -13.57
C ALA A 11 6.51 -7.10 -14.36
N GLU A 12 6.17 -5.90 -14.83
CA GLU A 12 7.01 -5.16 -15.78
C GLU A 12 7.61 -3.86 -15.22
N ALA A 13 6.92 -3.21 -14.28
CA ALA A 13 7.31 -1.90 -13.77
C ALA A 13 8.07 -1.95 -12.43
N GLY A 14 8.17 -3.12 -11.78
CA GLY A 14 8.85 -3.26 -10.48
C GLY A 14 8.15 -2.53 -9.32
N ILE A 15 6.92 -2.08 -9.54
CA ILE A 15 6.10 -1.36 -8.56
C ILE A 15 5.71 -2.35 -7.47
N SER A 16 5.93 -1.97 -6.22
CA SER A 16 5.57 -2.79 -5.06
C SER A 16 4.10 -2.55 -4.72
N LEU A 17 3.43 -3.61 -4.28
CA LEU A 17 2.03 -3.59 -3.89
C LEU A 17 1.87 -4.31 -2.56
N ALA A 18 1.08 -3.72 -1.66
CA ALA A 18 0.47 -4.42 -0.55
C ALA A 18 -1.05 -4.27 -0.60
N VAL A 19 -1.78 -5.35 -0.28
CA VAL A 19 -3.24 -5.39 -0.20
C VAL A 19 -3.64 -5.95 1.15
N VAL A 20 -4.59 -5.31 1.83
CA VAL A 20 -5.23 -5.82 3.03
C VAL A 20 -6.70 -6.03 2.71
N THR A 21 -7.24 -7.20 3.03
CA THR A 21 -8.65 -7.55 2.85
C THR A 21 -9.30 -7.83 4.19
N GLY A 22 -10.57 -7.47 4.36
CA GLY A 22 -11.34 -7.72 5.59
C GLY A 22 -12.81 -7.38 5.36
N ASP A 23 -13.72 -8.17 5.91
CA ASP A 23 -15.17 -7.88 5.90
C ASP A 23 -15.81 -7.58 4.54
N GLY A 24 -15.27 -8.15 3.46
CA GLY A 24 -15.77 -7.94 2.09
C GLY A 24 -15.26 -6.65 1.45
N GLU A 25 -14.28 -6.01 2.08
CA GLU A 25 -13.59 -4.82 1.62
C GLU A 25 -12.09 -5.08 1.49
N ALA A 26 -11.40 -4.21 0.75
CA ALA A 26 -9.97 -4.24 0.65
C ALA A 26 -9.39 -2.83 0.47
N SER A 27 -8.16 -2.67 0.96
CA SER A 27 -7.32 -1.50 0.77
C SER A 27 -5.99 -1.92 0.17
N ALA A 28 -5.53 -1.22 -0.85
CA ALA A 28 -4.29 -1.48 -1.56
C ALA A 28 -3.42 -0.24 -1.62
N TYR A 29 -2.11 -0.44 -1.51
CA TYR A 29 -1.11 0.59 -1.73
C TYR A 29 -0.09 0.11 -2.75
N LEU A 30 0.01 0.84 -3.87
CA LEU A 30 1.07 0.67 -4.86
C LEU A 30 2.07 1.81 -4.78
N CYS A 31 3.35 1.45 -4.81
CA CYS A 31 4.43 2.41 -4.78
C CYS A 31 5.69 1.87 -5.49
N ASP A 32 6.36 2.72 -6.29
CA ASP A 32 7.68 2.44 -6.85
C ASP A 32 8.84 3.04 -6.02
N GLY A 33 8.50 3.76 -4.95
CA GLY A 33 9.43 4.46 -4.05
C GLY A 33 9.95 5.77 -4.62
N ARG A 34 9.39 6.28 -5.72
CA ARG A 34 9.81 7.53 -6.38
C ARG A 34 8.63 8.39 -6.80
N ASP A 35 7.95 8.00 -7.87
CA ASP A 35 7.01 8.85 -8.61
C ASP A 35 5.61 8.22 -8.69
N VAL A 36 5.52 6.88 -8.64
CA VAL A 36 4.24 6.17 -8.71
C VAL A 36 3.75 5.91 -7.30
N GLU A 37 2.59 6.49 -6.99
CA GLU A 37 1.86 6.26 -5.74
C GLU A 37 0.37 6.11 -6.04
N ALA A 38 -0.22 4.97 -5.65
CA ALA A 38 -1.66 4.77 -5.74
C ALA A 38 -2.22 4.16 -4.45
N TRP A 39 -3.23 4.83 -3.91
CA TRP A 39 -4.05 4.37 -2.80
C TRP A 39 -5.40 3.93 -3.37
N LEU A 40 -5.74 2.66 -3.23
CA LEU A 40 -7.00 2.11 -3.73
C LEU A 40 -7.78 1.44 -2.62
N SER A 41 -9.10 1.53 -2.69
CA SER A 41 -10.01 0.82 -1.79
C SER A 41 -11.25 0.38 -2.56
N GLY A 42 -11.93 -0.62 -2.06
CA GLY A 42 -13.14 -1.12 -2.69
C GLY A 42 -13.56 -2.47 -2.13
N THR A 43 -14.29 -3.23 -2.94
CA THR A 43 -15.00 -4.41 -2.47
C THR A 43 -14.34 -5.71 -2.93
N VAL A 44 -14.57 -6.75 -2.13
CA VAL A 44 -14.24 -8.13 -2.42
C VAL A 44 -15.54 -8.94 -2.40
N VAL A 45 -15.95 -9.44 -3.56
CA VAL A 45 -17.19 -10.22 -3.74
C VAL A 45 -16.83 -11.60 -4.25
N GLY A 46 -16.98 -12.60 -3.39
CA GLY A 46 -16.51 -13.95 -3.68
C GLY A 46 -14.99 -13.98 -3.76
N ASP A 47 -14.47 -14.35 -4.92
CA ASP A 47 -13.04 -14.34 -5.24
C ASP A 47 -12.60 -13.09 -6.01
N ARG A 48 -13.51 -12.18 -6.35
CA ARG A 48 -13.19 -10.99 -7.17
C ARG A 48 -13.00 -9.76 -6.30
N MET A 49 -12.05 -8.94 -6.71
CA MET A 49 -11.70 -7.67 -6.09
C MET A 49 -11.78 -6.56 -7.12
N GLU A 50 -12.45 -5.47 -6.76
CA GLU A 50 -12.53 -4.25 -7.56
C GLU A 50 -12.24 -3.04 -6.67
N LEU A 51 -11.09 -2.41 -6.88
CA LEU A 51 -10.65 -1.25 -6.12
C LEU A 51 -10.52 -0.04 -7.03
N ALA A 52 -10.80 1.13 -6.46
CA ALA A 52 -10.60 2.40 -7.12
C ALA A 52 -9.86 3.36 -6.19
N GLY A 53 -9.14 4.29 -6.80
CA GLY A 53 -8.40 5.33 -6.10
C GLY A 53 -8.54 6.70 -6.77
N PRO A 54 -7.97 7.74 -6.15
CA PRO A 54 -7.87 9.06 -6.77
C PRO A 54 -7.18 9.01 -8.14
N GLY A 55 -7.44 10.03 -8.96
CA GLY A 55 -6.82 10.16 -10.29
C GLY A 55 -7.32 9.14 -11.33
N GLY A 56 -8.34 8.34 -11.00
CA GLY A 56 -8.85 7.30 -11.90
C GLY A 56 -8.07 5.99 -11.83
N SER A 57 -7.24 5.80 -10.80
CA SER A 57 -6.53 4.55 -10.58
C SER A 57 -7.51 3.43 -10.24
N THR A 58 -7.33 2.25 -10.83
CA THR A 58 -8.16 1.07 -10.61
C THR A 58 -7.30 -0.17 -10.42
N LEU A 59 -7.84 -1.15 -9.71
CA LEU A 59 -7.25 -2.47 -9.57
C LEU A 59 -8.38 -3.51 -9.64
N THR A 60 -8.23 -4.47 -10.53
CA THR A 60 -9.11 -5.65 -10.57
C THR A 60 -8.27 -6.88 -10.28
N GLY A 61 -8.79 -7.77 -9.43
CA GLY A 61 -8.05 -8.93 -8.98
C GLY A 61 -8.93 -10.14 -8.71
N VAL A 62 -8.30 -11.31 -8.74
CA VAL A 62 -8.90 -12.58 -8.32
C VAL A 62 -8.06 -13.18 -7.20
N VAL A 63 -8.71 -13.51 -6.09
CA VAL A 63 -8.14 -14.21 -4.94
C VAL A 63 -8.25 -15.72 -5.20
N SER A 64 -7.11 -16.40 -5.29
CA SER A 64 -7.03 -17.84 -5.49
C SER A 64 -6.11 -18.46 -4.44
N GLY A 65 -6.71 -18.93 -3.35
CA GLY A 65 -5.97 -19.39 -2.18
C GLY A 65 -5.10 -18.26 -1.61
N ASP A 66 -3.79 -18.49 -1.52
CA ASP A 66 -2.81 -17.56 -0.95
C ASP A 66 -2.27 -16.56 -1.98
N VAL A 67 -2.96 -16.34 -3.09
CA VAL A 67 -2.49 -15.50 -4.19
C VAL A 67 -3.60 -14.57 -4.66
N ILE A 68 -3.25 -13.30 -4.88
CA ILE A 68 -4.04 -12.36 -5.67
C ILE A 68 -3.29 -12.10 -6.97
N SER A 69 -3.98 -12.30 -8.08
CA SER A 69 -3.48 -11.93 -9.41
C SER A 69 -4.50 -11.03 -10.10
N GLY A 70 -4.02 -10.08 -10.88
CA GLY A 70 -4.89 -9.16 -11.58
C GLY A 70 -4.15 -8.08 -12.33
N GLU A 71 -4.86 -7.00 -12.61
CA GLU A 71 -4.33 -5.83 -13.29
C GLU A 71 -4.53 -4.60 -12.42
N VAL A 72 -3.50 -3.75 -12.39
CA VAL A 72 -3.58 -2.39 -11.86
C VAL A 72 -3.45 -1.42 -13.03
N SER A 73 -4.24 -0.35 -12.98
CA SER A 73 -4.19 0.75 -13.93
C SER A 73 -4.14 2.07 -13.16
N THR A 74 -3.15 2.90 -13.46
CA THR A 74 -3.04 4.30 -13.07
C THR A 74 -2.99 5.15 -14.35
N PRO A 75 -3.09 6.49 -14.25
CA PRO A 75 -2.89 7.35 -15.42
C PRO A 75 -1.55 7.13 -16.14
N GLU A 76 -0.52 6.69 -15.42
CA GLU A 76 0.82 6.48 -15.95
C GLU A 76 1.07 5.05 -16.44
N VAL A 77 0.46 4.04 -15.81
CA VAL A 77 0.80 2.63 -16.06
C VAL A 77 -0.41 1.71 -15.96
N ALA A 78 -0.53 0.77 -16.91
CA ALA A 78 -1.41 -0.39 -16.79
C ALA A 78 -0.55 -1.65 -16.87
N THR A 79 -0.56 -2.48 -15.82
CA THR A 79 0.32 -3.65 -15.72
C THR A 79 -0.32 -4.76 -14.89
N PRO A 80 -0.06 -6.04 -15.22
CA PRO A 80 -0.43 -7.14 -14.34
C PRO A 80 0.38 -7.10 -13.04
N PHE A 81 -0.21 -7.63 -11.98
CA PHE A 81 0.43 -7.83 -10.68
C PHE A 81 0.20 -9.24 -10.14
N LEU A 82 1.10 -9.65 -9.25
CA LEU A 82 0.96 -10.86 -8.44
C LEU A 82 1.33 -10.52 -7.00
N ALA A 83 0.42 -10.82 -6.07
CA ALA A 83 0.64 -10.69 -4.63
C ALA A 83 0.36 -12.01 -3.93
N ARG A 84 1.15 -12.33 -2.90
CA ARG A 84 1.03 -13.56 -2.12
C ARG A 84 0.62 -13.25 -0.70
N ALA A 85 -0.15 -14.13 -0.09
CA ALA A 85 -0.57 -14.02 1.30
C ALA A 85 0.66 -13.90 2.21
N ALA A 86 0.52 -13.09 3.24
CA ALA A 86 1.60 -12.70 4.11
C ALA A 86 1.09 -12.57 5.54
N GLU A 87 1.91 -12.99 6.49
CA GLU A 87 1.66 -12.77 7.90
C GLU A 87 2.13 -11.37 8.33
N GLU A 88 1.76 -10.96 9.53
CA GLU A 88 2.34 -9.77 10.14
C GLU A 88 3.87 -9.89 10.22
N PRO A 89 4.63 -8.81 9.99
CA PRO A 89 4.20 -7.41 9.86
C PRO A 89 3.91 -6.96 8.43
N ALA A 90 3.70 -7.86 7.46
CA ALA A 90 3.33 -7.41 6.11
C ALA A 90 2.00 -6.64 6.15
N GLY A 91 1.86 -5.65 5.26
CA GLY A 91 0.63 -4.88 5.14
C GLY A 91 0.83 -3.48 4.59
N VAL A 92 -0.26 -2.72 4.64
CA VAL A 92 -0.28 -1.30 4.29
C VAL A 92 -0.23 -0.49 5.57
N TYR A 93 0.66 0.49 5.63
CA TYR A 93 0.79 1.41 6.75
C TYR A 93 0.67 2.83 6.25
N ARG A 94 0.08 3.71 7.06
CA ARG A 94 -0.08 5.13 6.75
C ARG A 94 0.12 6.00 7.98
N ALA A 95 0.68 7.18 7.79
CA ALA A 95 0.67 8.25 8.77
C ALA A 95 0.24 9.55 8.11
N ASP A 96 -0.77 10.21 8.66
CA ASP A 96 -1.19 11.55 8.27
C ASP A 96 -0.84 12.50 9.44
N ILE A 97 0.13 13.40 9.25
CA ILE A 97 0.71 14.26 10.29
C ILE A 97 0.89 15.71 9.80
N GLN A 98 1.22 16.62 10.71
CA GLN A 98 1.65 17.99 10.40
C GLN A 98 3.15 18.14 10.63
N VAL A 99 3.86 18.73 9.68
CA VAL A 99 5.30 19.05 9.81
C VAL A 99 5.48 20.51 9.43
N ASP A 100 5.98 21.32 10.37
CA ASP A 100 6.20 22.75 10.18
C ASP A 100 4.96 23.52 9.63
N GLY A 101 3.76 23.06 10.00
CA GLY A 101 2.48 23.65 9.56
C GLY A 101 2.02 23.23 8.15
N ALA A 102 2.69 22.26 7.53
CA ALA A 102 2.27 21.64 6.28
C ALA A 102 1.75 20.22 6.50
N ASP A 103 0.76 19.82 5.69
CA ASP A 103 0.29 18.43 5.64
C ASP A 103 1.39 17.50 5.14
N ALA A 104 1.63 16.43 5.89
CA ALA A 104 2.49 15.34 5.48
C ALA A 104 1.74 14.01 5.56
N ARG A 105 1.82 13.22 4.50
CA ARG A 105 1.31 11.85 4.45
C ARG A 105 2.45 10.92 4.10
N VAL A 106 2.55 9.82 4.82
CA VAL A 106 3.53 8.78 4.56
C VAL A 106 2.81 7.45 4.38
N GLY A 107 3.13 6.74 3.31
CA GLY A 107 2.63 5.39 3.05
C GLY A 107 3.74 4.37 2.99
N TRP A 108 3.46 3.15 3.44
CA TRP A 108 4.35 2.00 3.28
C TRP A 108 3.58 0.77 2.83
N ALA A 109 4.12 0.08 1.83
CA ALA A 109 3.87 -1.32 1.57
C ALA A 109 4.99 -2.12 2.25
N VAL A 110 4.64 -2.89 3.27
CA VAL A 110 5.54 -3.84 3.92
C VAL A 110 5.30 -5.22 3.31
N LEU A 111 6.34 -5.76 2.70
CA LEU A 111 6.30 -7.04 1.97
C LEU A 111 6.61 -8.23 2.89
N PRO A 112 6.35 -9.48 2.46
CA PRO A 112 6.55 -10.67 3.29
C PRO A 112 8.00 -10.88 3.77
N ASP A 113 8.98 -10.36 3.05
CA ASP A 113 10.40 -10.40 3.41
C ASP A 113 10.82 -9.28 4.38
N GLY A 114 9.86 -8.47 4.84
CA GLY A 114 10.09 -7.32 5.71
C GLY A 114 10.59 -6.08 4.97
N SER A 115 10.80 -6.16 3.65
CA SER A 115 11.15 -4.98 2.86
C SER A 115 10.01 -3.97 2.83
N GLN A 116 10.37 -2.69 2.85
CA GLN A 116 9.43 -1.58 2.91
C GLN A 116 9.63 -0.69 1.70
N VAL A 117 8.54 -0.38 1.01
CA VAL A 117 8.54 0.59 -0.09
C VAL A 117 7.43 1.59 0.17
N GLY A 118 7.75 2.87 0.08
CA GLY A 118 6.83 3.92 0.49
C GLY A 118 7.24 5.29 0.02
N ILE A 119 6.28 6.21 0.05
CA ILE A 119 6.46 7.63 -0.28
C ILE A 119 6.02 8.48 0.91
N LEU A 120 6.81 9.51 1.20
CA LEU A 120 6.44 10.69 1.98
C LEU A 120 6.00 11.79 0.99
N SER A 121 4.76 12.22 1.11
CA SER A 121 4.23 13.44 0.49
C SER A 121 4.20 14.55 1.54
N LEU A 122 5.00 15.59 1.38
CA LEU A 122 5.07 16.76 2.27
C LEU A 122 4.82 18.04 1.48
N GLY A 123 3.73 18.76 1.76
CA GLY A 123 3.40 19.98 1.04
C GLY A 123 3.30 19.80 -0.48
N GLY A 124 2.92 18.60 -0.93
CA GLY A 124 2.84 18.21 -2.35
C GLY A 124 4.14 17.69 -2.97
N ALA A 125 5.28 17.77 -2.29
CA ALA A 125 6.52 17.15 -2.75
C ALA A 125 6.58 15.68 -2.32
N GLN A 126 6.94 14.78 -3.25
CA GLN A 126 7.11 13.35 -2.97
C GLN A 126 8.60 12.99 -2.82
N THR A 127 8.89 12.18 -1.81
CA THR A 127 10.22 11.61 -1.53
C THR A 127 10.07 10.18 -1.01
N PRO A 128 11.12 9.34 -1.02
CA PRO A 128 11.04 8.03 -0.39
C PRO A 128 10.65 8.13 1.08
N ALA A 129 9.75 7.25 1.54
CA ALA A 129 9.36 7.21 2.93
C ALA A 129 10.56 6.89 3.83
N PRO A 130 10.64 7.51 5.03
CA PRO A 130 11.60 7.08 6.05
C PRO A 130 11.34 5.62 6.45
N PRO A 131 12.35 4.91 6.98
CA PRO A 131 12.16 3.55 7.47
C PRO A 131 11.13 3.54 8.62
N LEU A 132 10.20 2.59 8.57
CA LEU A 132 9.25 2.30 9.63
C LEU A 132 9.83 1.22 10.55
N ASP A 133 9.87 1.49 11.85
CA ASP A 133 10.06 0.47 12.86
C ASP A 133 8.76 -0.34 12.98
N LEU A 134 8.82 -1.63 12.68
CA LEU A 134 7.64 -2.50 12.63
C LEU A 134 7.22 -3.01 14.00
N ASP A 135 8.10 -2.95 15.02
CA ASP A 135 7.81 -3.44 16.36
C ASP A 135 6.83 -2.51 17.07
N ASP A 136 7.03 -1.19 16.94
CA ASP A 136 6.19 -0.17 17.57
C ASP A 136 5.40 0.71 16.58
N ARG A 137 5.59 0.49 15.27
CA ARG A 137 5.00 1.24 14.16
C ARG A 137 5.40 2.72 14.21
N THR A 138 6.65 3.01 14.56
CA THR A 138 7.15 4.38 14.61
C THR A 138 8.15 4.68 13.51
N PHE A 139 8.27 5.95 13.15
CA PHE A 139 9.25 6.43 12.19
C PHE A 139 9.74 7.81 12.61
N ARG A 140 10.89 8.22 12.07
CA ARG A 140 11.44 9.55 12.32
C ARG A 140 11.31 10.44 11.10
N LEU A 141 10.85 11.67 11.33
CA LEU A 141 10.81 12.74 10.34
C LEU A 141 11.32 14.02 11.00
N ASN A 142 12.28 14.70 10.37
CA ASN A 142 12.97 15.88 10.92
C ASN A 142 13.53 15.68 12.36
N GLY A 143 13.87 14.43 12.72
CA GLY A 143 14.37 14.07 14.06
C GLY A 143 13.29 13.79 15.09
N GLU A 144 12.03 14.11 14.80
CA GLU A 144 10.87 13.82 15.65
C GLU A 144 10.37 12.39 15.43
N LEU A 145 9.79 11.78 16.48
CA LEU A 145 9.24 10.44 16.42
C LEU A 145 7.73 10.52 16.19
N HIS A 146 7.25 9.83 15.16
CA HIS A 146 5.84 9.74 14.80
C HIS A 146 5.38 8.29 14.79
N LYS A 147 4.07 8.09 14.77
CA LYS A 147 3.45 6.76 14.71
C LYS A 147 2.68 6.59 13.41
N ALA A 148 2.82 5.44 12.79
CA ALA A 148 2.00 4.99 11.69
C ALA A 148 0.88 4.08 12.17
N GLU A 149 -0.22 4.10 11.44
CA GLU A 149 -1.32 3.16 11.59
C GLU A 149 -1.19 2.09 10.52
N ARG A 150 -1.50 0.85 10.90
CA ARG A 150 -1.67 -0.21 9.91
C ARG A 150 -3.09 -0.11 9.38
N LEU A 151 -3.22 0.00 8.06
CA LEU A 151 -4.55 0.04 7.46
C LEU A 151 -5.18 -1.34 7.55
N VAL A 152 -6.39 -1.32 8.08
CA VAL A 152 -7.36 -2.40 7.99
C VAL A 152 -8.55 -1.83 7.21
N PRO A 153 -9.10 -2.56 6.22
CA PRO A 153 -10.30 -2.14 5.50
C PRO A 153 -11.43 -1.79 6.47
#